data_AF-A0A8S3RUU5-F1
#
_entry.id   AF-A0A8S3RUU5-F1
#
_cell.length_a   1.000
_cell.length_b   1.000
_cell.length_c   1.000
_cell.angle_alpha   90.00
_cell.angle_beta   90.00
_cell.angle_gamma   90.00
#
_symmetry.space_group_name_H-M   'P 1'
#
loop_
_entity.id
_entity.type
_entity.pdbx_description
1 polymer ?
#
loop_
_entity_poly.entity_id
_entity_poly.type
_entity_poly.pdbx_seq_one_letter_code
_entity_poly.pdbx_strand_id
1 'polypeptide(L)'
;MFDGRTKANREKIHRRFSFDLTNRCTIEYNFAIKEAAGKLDKLVNRLRYVADCIIDYYTGHCGDTCRTYSYICKGTVSDFGGKEFLHEHARCLYMTEDDENLVCNCKNIRFGRKNLEKTRFGTSTQKCEATNRGYNKSNPKDMTYKRNFPARIHSTAHRINYRT
;
A
#
# COMPACT_ATOMS: atom_id res chain seq x y z
N MET A 1 17.61 -14.87 7.78
CA MET A 1 17.41 -13.96 6.62
C MET A 1 18.62 -13.12 6.16
N PHE A 2 19.40 -12.44 7.03
CA PHE A 2 20.45 -11.50 6.57
C PHE A 2 21.84 -11.76 7.15
N ASP A 3 22.84 -11.93 6.27
CA ASP A 3 24.23 -12.07 6.66
C ASP A 3 24.95 -10.73 6.61
N GLY A 4 25.47 -10.27 7.75
CA GLY A 4 26.28 -9.08 7.83
C GLY A 4 27.48 -9.28 8.76
N ARG A 5 28.68 -9.02 8.23
CA ARG A 5 29.95 -9.20 8.97
C ARG A 5 30.04 -8.35 10.24
N THR A 6 29.33 -7.22 10.30
CA THR A 6 29.31 -6.31 11.45
C THR A 6 27.87 -6.00 11.86
N LYS A 7 27.68 -5.55 13.12
CA LYS A 7 26.36 -5.09 13.59
C LYS A 7 25.79 -3.96 12.73
N ALA A 8 26.61 -2.95 12.42
CA ALA A 8 26.21 -1.83 11.57
C ALA A 8 25.77 -2.28 10.17
N ASN A 9 26.45 -3.27 9.58
CA ASN A 9 26.05 -3.81 8.27
C ASN A 9 24.71 -4.54 8.35
N ARG A 10 24.47 -5.33 9.41
CA ARG A 10 23.18 -6.00 9.63
C ARG A 10 22.05 -4.98 9.77
N GLU A 11 22.22 -3.95 10.60
CA GLU A 11 21.23 -2.89 10.77
C GLU A 11 20.92 -2.15 9.46
N LYS A 12 21.94 -1.87 8.65
CA LYS A 12 21.77 -1.25 7.32
C LYS A 12 20.94 -2.13 6.38
N ILE A 13 21.19 -3.44 6.36
CA ILE A 13 20.43 -4.39 5.53
C ILE A 13 18.99 -4.48 6.02
N HIS A 14 18.79 -4.60 7.33
CA HIS A 14 17.45 -4.65 7.92
C HIS A 14 16.64 -3.40 7.58
N ARG A 15 17.24 -2.21 7.71
CA ARG A 15 16.58 -0.95 7.37
C ARG A 15 16.16 -0.89 5.91
N ARG A 16 17.04 -1.34 5.01
CA ARG A 16 16.76 -1.40 3.57
C ARG A 16 15.61 -2.35 3.25
N PHE A 17 15.63 -3.55 3.84
CA PHE A 17 14.55 -4.52 3.70
C PHE A 17 13.22 -3.97 4.22
N SER A 18 13.20 -3.36 5.41
CA SER A 18 11.99 -2.77 5.97
C SER A 18 11.40 -1.69 5.07
N PHE A 19 12.24 -0.88 4.42
CA PHE A 19 11.78 0.13 3.47
C PHE A 19 11.19 -0.52 2.20
N ASP A 20 11.88 -1.53 1.65
CA ASP A 20 11.41 -2.30 0.49
C ASP A 20 10.05 -2.96 0.76
N LEU A 21 9.93 -3.65 1.90
CA LEU A 21 8.70 -4.31 2.35
C LEU A 21 7.56 -3.30 2.52
N THR A 22 7.84 -2.15 3.13
CA THR A 22 6.85 -1.07 3.31
C THR A 22 6.38 -0.52 1.97
N ASN A 23 7.31 -0.25 1.05
CA ASN A 23 7.01 0.25 -0.29
C ASN A 23 6.14 -0.76 -1.04
N ARG A 24 6.55 -2.03 -1.05
CA ARG A 24 5.80 -3.10 -1.72
C ARG A 24 4.40 -3.27 -1.13
N CYS A 25 4.27 -3.31 0.19
CA CYS A 25 2.95 -3.36 0.85
C CYS A 25 2.09 -2.14 0.48
N THR A 26 2.68 -0.95 0.36
CA THR A 26 1.97 0.27 0.00
C THR A 26 1.46 0.24 -1.43
N ILE A 27 2.27 -0.25 -2.37
CA ILE A 27 1.89 -0.34 -3.77
C ILE A 27 0.76 -1.38 -3.95
N GLU A 28 0.92 -2.58 -3.38
CA GLU A 28 -0.13 -3.63 -3.40
C GLU A 28 -1.46 -3.10 -2.84
N TYR A 29 -1.38 -2.41 -1.71
CA TYR A 29 -2.52 -1.77 -1.07
C TYR A 29 -3.20 -0.71 -1.94
N ASN A 30 -2.41 0.14 -2.61
CA ASN A 30 -2.94 1.20 -3.46
C ASN A 30 -3.71 0.64 -4.67
N PHE A 31 -3.24 -0.47 -5.26
CA PHE A 31 -4.00 -1.17 -6.30
C PHE A 31 -5.26 -1.81 -5.73
N ALA A 32 -5.16 -2.49 -4.58
CA ALA A 32 -6.30 -3.13 -3.94
C ALA A 32 -7.43 -2.14 -3.59
N ILE A 33 -7.12 -0.93 -3.09
CA ILE A 33 -8.15 0.09 -2.80
C ILE A 33 -8.87 0.50 -4.08
N LYS A 34 -8.13 0.74 -5.17
CA LYS A 34 -8.71 1.18 -6.45
C LYS A 34 -9.74 0.18 -6.95
N GLU A 35 -9.45 -1.11 -6.83
CA GLU A 35 -10.38 -2.18 -7.22
C GLU A 35 -11.54 -2.37 -6.22
N ALA A 36 -11.25 -2.28 -4.92
CA ALA A 36 -12.24 -2.54 -3.88
C ALA A 36 -13.26 -1.40 -3.73
N ALA A 37 -12.92 -0.16 -4.12
CA ALA A 37 -13.76 1.03 -4.02
C ALA A 37 -14.39 1.21 -2.61
N GLY A 38 -13.61 0.98 -1.55
CA GLY A 38 -14.05 1.11 -0.15
C GLY A 38 -14.82 -0.11 0.41
N LYS A 39 -15.03 -1.17 -0.37
CA LYS A 39 -15.65 -2.42 0.11
C LYS A 39 -14.63 -3.23 0.92
N LEU A 40 -14.83 -3.28 2.23
CA LEU A 40 -13.89 -3.89 3.17
C LEU A 40 -13.67 -5.39 2.89
N ASP A 41 -14.73 -6.17 2.66
CA ASP A 41 -14.59 -7.61 2.44
C ASP A 41 -13.82 -7.94 1.18
N LYS A 42 -14.01 -7.15 0.10
CA LYS A 42 -13.20 -7.26 -1.11
C LYS A 42 -11.72 -7.01 -0.82
N LEU A 43 -11.44 -5.96 -0.07
CA LEU A 43 -10.08 -5.58 0.31
C LEU A 43 -9.40 -6.66 1.17
N VAL A 44 -10.10 -7.17 2.18
CA VAL A 44 -9.63 -8.26 3.06
C VAL A 44 -9.36 -9.52 2.26
N ASN A 45 -10.32 -9.96 1.44
CA ASN A 45 -10.18 -11.17 0.64
C ASN A 45 -9.02 -11.07 -0.35
N ARG A 46 -8.84 -9.90 -0.97
CA ARG A 46 -7.77 -9.68 -1.93
C ARG A 46 -6.40 -9.62 -1.27
N LEU A 47 -6.25 -8.88 -0.17
CA LEU A 47 -4.98 -8.71 0.54
C LEU A 47 -4.58 -9.90 1.43
N ARG A 48 -5.49 -10.86 1.64
CA ARG A 48 -5.23 -12.10 2.40
C ARG A 48 -3.99 -12.82 1.86
N TYR A 49 -4.00 -13.14 0.57
CA TYR A 49 -2.95 -13.93 -0.09
C TYR A 49 -1.73 -13.13 -0.55
N VAL A 50 -1.79 -11.80 -0.45
CA VAL A 50 -0.63 -10.94 -0.74
C VAL A 50 0.54 -11.20 0.23
N ALA A 51 0.28 -11.79 1.42
CA ALA A 51 1.38 -12.23 2.31
C ALA A 51 2.26 -13.26 1.62
N ASP A 52 1.61 -14.30 1.12
CA ASP A 52 2.26 -15.45 0.50
C ASP A 52 3.02 -14.98 -0.74
N CYS A 53 2.42 -14.11 -1.55
CA CYS A 53 3.12 -13.47 -2.68
C CYS A 53 4.31 -12.60 -2.28
N ILE A 54 4.28 -11.99 -1.08
CA ILE A 54 5.39 -11.17 -0.60
C ILE A 54 6.55 -12.08 -0.21
N ILE A 55 6.27 -13.18 0.48
CA ILE A 55 7.25 -14.20 0.88
C ILE A 55 7.84 -14.85 -0.38
N ASP A 56 7.00 -15.41 -1.27
CA ASP A 56 7.41 -16.03 -2.54
C ASP A 56 8.32 -15.12 -3.36
N TYR A 57 8.02 -13.81 -3.35
CA TYR A 57 8.87 -12.84 -4.01
C TYR A 57 10.22 -12.67 -3.35
N TYR A 58 10.30 -12.58 -2.03
CA TYR A 58 11.58 -12.42 -1.34
C TYR A 58 12.43 -13.69 -1.41
N THR A 59 11.83 -14.87 -1.33
CA THR A 59 12.51 -16.17 -1.45
C THR A 59 12.86 -16.54 -2.90
N GLY A 60 12.29 -15.84 -3.89
CA GLY A 60 12.57 -16.09 -5.31
C GLY A 60 11.72 -17.19 -5.94
N HIS A 61 10.66 -17.64 -5.25
CA HIS A 61 9.77 -18.72 -5.64
C HIS A 61 8.48 -18.17 -6.30
N CYS A 62 8.61 -17.06 -7.03
CA CYS A 62 7.47 -16.46 -7.74
C CYS A 62 6.87 -17.44 -8.75
N GLY A 63 5.55 -17.65 -8.65
CA GLY A 63 4.80 -18.50 -9.56
C GLY A 63 3.33 -18.11 -9.59
N ASP A 64 2.44 -19.11 -9.57
CA ASP A 64 1.00 -18.91 -9.74
C ASP A 64 0.35 -18.11 -8.62
N THR A 65 0.85 -18.21 -7.38
CA THR A 65 0.39 -17.40 -6.24
C THR A 65 0.54 -15.91 -6.54
N CYS A 66 1.75 -15.48 -6.93
CA CYS A 66 2.02 -14.11 -7.33
C CYS A 66 1.17 -13.70 -8.54
N ARG A 67 1.10 -14.53 -9.58
CA ARG A 67 0.30 -14.25 -10.79
C ARG A 67 -1.18 -14.00 -10.48
N THR A 68 -1.71 -14.69 -9.48
CA THR A 68 -3.14 -14.63 -9.12
C THR A 68 -3.45 -13.47 -8.17
N TYR A 69 -2.58 -13.23 -7.19
CA TYR A 69 -2.91 -12.36 -6.05
C TYR A 69 -2.05 -11.10 -5.92
N SER A 70 -0.83 -11.06 -6.48
CA SER A 70 0.01 -9.86 -6.47
C SER A 70 -0.41 -8.90 -7.58
N TYR A 71 -0.45 -7.61 -7.27
CA TYR A 71 -0.65 -6.55 -8.26
C TYR A 71 0.66 -6.12 -8.94
N ILE A 72 1.81 -6.47 -8.35
CA ILE A 72 3.13 -6.00 -8.79
C ILE A 72 3.93 -7.12 -9.45
N CYS A 73 3.94 -8.30 -8.84
CA CYS A 73 4.71 -9.44 -9.32
C CYS A 73 3.88 -10.30 -10.26
N LYS A 74 4.29 -10.46 -11.52
CA LYS A 74 3.55 -11.26 -12.51
C LYS A 74 3.81 -12.77 -12.42
N GLY A 75 4.49 -13.22 -11.36
CA GLY A 75 4.81 -14.64 -11.18
C GLY A 75 5.93 -15.15 -12.09
N THR A 76 6.81 -14.25 -12.56
CA THR A 76 7.99 -14.61 -13.36
C THR A 76 9.27 -14.28 -12.63
N VAL A 77 10.27 -15.15 -12.74
CA VAL A 77 11.60 -14.97 -12.15
C VAL A 77 12.32 -13.73 -12.72
N SER A 78 11.99 -13.28 -13.93
CA SER A 78 12.55 -12.05 -14.49
C SER A 78 11.96 -10.75 -13.91
N ASP A 79 10.85 -10.83 -13.16
CA ASP A 79 10.14 -9.66 -12.60
C ASP A 79 10.72 -9.20 -11.24
N PHE A 80 11.92 -9.65 -10.87
CA PHE A 80 12.64 -9.17 -9.68
C PHE A 80 13.05 -7.69 -9.72
N GLY A 81 12.62 -6.93 -10.74
CA GLY A 81 12.90 -5.51 -10.95
C GLY A 81 12.38 -4.56 -9.87
N GLY A 82 11.81 -5.04 -8.77
CA GLY A 82 11.31 -4.23 -7.66
C GLY A 82 12.11 -4.31 -6.36
N LYS A 83 13.27 -4.97 -6.34
CA LYS A 83 14.15 -5.09 -5.15
C LYS A 83 15.19 -3.97 -5.10
N GLU A 84 14.81 -2.75 -5.48
CA GLU A 84 15.73 -1.60 -5.66
C GLU A 84 16.51 -1.27 -4.38
N PHE A 85 15.92 -1.54 -3.21
CA PHE A 85 16.54 -1.24 -1.92
C PHE A 85 17.34 -2.41 -1.36
N LEU A 86 17.15 -3.63 -1.89
CA LEU A 86 17.92 -4.81 -1.51
C LEU A 86 19.24 -4.88 -2.30
N HIS A 87 20.28 -5.41 -1.66
CA HIS A 87 21.57 -5.59 -2.32
C HIS A 87 21.46 -6.61 -3.46
N GLU A 88 22.29 -6.50 -4.50
CA GLU A 88 22.24 -7.36 -5.70
C GLU A 88 22.37 -8.86 -5.38
N HIS A 89 23.19 -9.21 -4.37
CA HIS A 89 23.34 -10.57 -3.84
C HIS A 89 22.23 -11.00 -2.86
N ALA A 90 21.34 -10.11 -2.46
CA ALA A 90 20.20 -10.37 -1.57
C ALA A 90 18.86 -10.42 -2.34
N ARG A 91 18.93 -10.63 -3.66
CA ARG A 91 17.75 -10.75 -4.52
C ARG A 91 16.97 -12.04 -4.32
N CYS A 92 17.49 -13.02 -3.59
CA CYS A 92 16.72 -14.13 -3.03
C CYS A 92 17.15 -14.28 -1.57
N LEU A 93 16.19 -14.20 -0.66
CA LEU A 93 16.44 -14.30 0.77
C LEU A 93 16.16 -15.73 1.21
N TYR A 94 17.13 -16.32 1.92
CA TYR A 94 16.90 -17.55 2.66
C TYR A 94 16.18 -17.20 3.97
N MET A 95 14.88 -17.44 3.98
CA MET A 95 14.01 -17.23 5.14
C MET A 95 13.84 -18.53 5.91
N THR A 96 13.95 -18.47 7.22
CA THR A 96 13.44 -19.53 8.10
C THR A 96 11.93 -19.35 8.31
N GLU A 97 11.26 -20.35 8.87
CA GLU A 97 9.85 -20.23 9.26
C GLU A 97 9.58 -19.02 10.18
N ASP A 98 10.51 -18.73 11.10
CA ASP A 98 10.45 -17.55 11.96
C ASP A 98 10.55 -16.23 11.16
N ASP A 99 11.41 -16.19 10.14
CA ASP A 99 11.55 -15.03 9.27
C ASP A 99 10.25 -14.78 8.47
N GLU A 100 9.63 -15.85 7.96
CA GLU A 100 8.34 -15.79 7.24
C GLU A 100 7.22 -15.28 8.15
N ASN A 101 7.14 -15.82 9.37
CA ASN A 101 6.19 -15.36 10.39
C ASN A 101 6.39 -13.88 10.74
N LEU A 102 7.65 -13.42 10.83
CA LEU A 102 7.97 -12.02 11.07
C LEU A 102 7.49 -11.13 9.92
N VAL A 103 7.72 -11.53 8.67
CA VAL A 103 7.21 -10.79 7.50
C VAL A 103 5.69 -10.75 7.47
N CYS A 104 5.02 -11.85 7.80
CA CYS A 104 3.57 -11.92 7.90
C CYS A 104 3.03 -10.97 9.00
N ASN A 105 3.70 -10.91 10.15
CA ASN A 105 3.37 -9.98 11.22
C ASN A 105 3.59 -8.51 10.82
N CYS A 106 4.71 -8.20 10.16
CA CYS A 106 4.97 -6.86 9.63
C CYS A 106 3.90 -6.43 8.63
N LYS A 107 3.43 -7.34 7.77
CA LYS A 107 2.33 -7.09 6.84
C LYS A 107 1.03 -6.71 7.57
N ASN A 108 0.71 -7.38 8.67
CA ASN A 108 -0.53 -7.14 9.42
C ASN A 108 -0.62 -5.71 9.99
N ILE A 109 0.51 -5.01 10.15
CA ILE A 109 0.54 -3.57 10.45
C ILE A 109 -0.18 -2.78 9.34
N ARG A 110 -0.12 -3.23 8.09
CA ARG A 110 -0.80 -2.58 6.95
C ARG A 110 -2.10 -3.25 6.56
N PHE A 111 -2.13 -4.58 6.48
CA PHE A 111 -3.27 -5.34 5.95
C PHE A 111 -4.15 -5.99 7.01
N GLY A 112 -3.85 -5.79 8.29
CA GLY A 112 -4.71 -6.24 9.38
C GLY A 112 -6.11 -5.63 9.24
N ARG A 113 -7.15 -6.43 9.47
CA ARG A 113 -8.55 -6.02 9.27
C ARG A 113 -8.89 -4.67 9.92
N LYS A 114 -8.43 -4.43 11.15
CA LYS A 114 -8.63 -3.16 11.87
C LYS A 114 -8.01 -1.96 11.15
N ASN A 115 -6.85 -2.15 10.51
CA ASN A 115 -6.18 -1.09 9.75
C ASN A 115 -6.88 -0.87 8.42
N LEU A 116 -7.23 -1.95 7.72
CA LEU A 116 -8.01 -1.90 6.49
C LEU A 116 -9.35 -1.18 6.66
N GLU A 117 -10.06 -1.42 7.76
CA GLU A 117 -11.32 -0.74 8.06
C GLU A 117 -11.15 0.79 8.15
N LYS A 118 -10.06 1.24 8.78
CA LYS A 118 -9.74 2.67 8.91
C LYS A 118 -9.27 3.28 7.58
N THR A 119 -8.54 2.52 6.78
CA THR A 119 -7.88 3.05 5.58
C THR A 119 -8.61 2.77 4.27
N ARG A 120 -9.73 2.00 4.29
CA ARG A 120 -10.45 1.51 3.09
C ARG A 120 -10.85 2.58 2.08
N PHE A 121 -11.05 3.82 2.50
CA PHE A 121 -11.41 4.92 1.62
C PHE A 121 -10.21 5.59 0.94
N GLY A 122 -8.98 5.17 1.27
CA GLY A 122 -7.75 5.76 0.74
C GLY A 122 -7.64 7.26 1.01
N THR A 123 -8.31 7.75 2.06
CA THR A 123 -8.27 9.14 2.49
C THR A 123 -6.94 9.43 3.19
N SER A 124 -6.42 10.63 2.97
CA SER A 124 -5.24 11.15 3.66
C SER A 124 -5.56 12.54 4.19
N THR A 125 -4.79 13.01 5.16
CA THR A 125 -4.90 14.39 5.67
C THR A 125 -4.87 15.39 4.52
N GLN A 126 -3.96 15.19 3.55
CA GLN A 126 -3.85 16.03 2.37
C GLN A 126 -5.12 16.02 1.49
N LYS A 127 -5.75 14.85 1.28
CA LYS A 127 -7.01 14.74 0.52
C LYS A 127 -8.16 15.44 1.26
N CYS A 128 -8.24 15.26 2.58
CA CYS A 128 -9.25 15.92 3.41
C CYS A 128 -9.07 17.44 3.39
N GLU A 129 -7.84 17.92 3.57
CA GLU A 129 -7.53 19.35 3.50
C GLU A 129 -7.79 19.95 2.12
N ALA A 130 -7.41 19.26 1.04
CA ALA A 130 -7.68 19.73 -0.32
C ALA A 130 -9.20 19.87 -0.56
N THR A 131 -9.99 18.92 -0.05
CA THR A 131 -11.45 18.96 -0.11
C THR A 131 -12.01 20.15 0.67
N ASN A 132 -11.57 20.33 1.91
CA ASN A 132 -11.98 21.45 2.78
C ASN A 132 -11.60 22.81 2.18
N ARG A 133 -10.39 22.93 1.62
CA ARG A 133 -9.95 24.14 0.90
C ARG A 133 -10.85 24.43 -0.30
N GLY A 134 -11.21 23.40 -1.06
CA GLY A 134 -12.14 23.53 -2.18
C GLY A 134 -13.51 24.03 -1.76
N TYR A 135 -14.09 23.46 -0.70
CA TYR A 135 -15.38 23.92 -0.16
C TYR A 135 -15.31 25.35 0.38
N ASN A 136 -14.29 25.71 1.16
CA ASN A 136 -14.12 27.07 1.65
C ASN A 136 -13.98 28.09 0.52
N LYS A 137 -13.33 27.72 -0.59
CA LYS A 137 -13.23 28.58 -1.78
C LYS A 137 -14.59 28.74 -2.48
N SER A 138 -15.38 27.67 -2.54
CA SER A 138 -16.69 27.69 -3.19
C SER A 138 -17.78 28.34 -2.34
N ASN A 139 -17.66 28.25 -1.02
CA ASN A 139 -18.58 28.81 -0.05
C ASN A 139 -17.80 29.52 1.07
N PRO A 140 -17.31 30.74 0.82
CA PRO A 140 -16.62 31.56 1.82
C PRO A 140 -17.53 31.84 3.02
N LYS A 141 -16.93 31.94 4.21
CA LYS A 141 -17.66 32.13 5.48
C LYS A 141 -18.44 33.44 5.54
N ASP A 142 -17.99 34.44 4.78
CA ASP A 142 -18.53 35.80 4.81
C ASP A 142 -19.70 35.99 3.82
N MET A 143 -20.07 34.94 3.08
CA MET A 143 -21.08 34.98 2.03
C MET A 143 -22.14 33.89 2.24
N THR A 144 -23.42 34.28 2.22
CA THR A 144 -24.54 33.33 2.38
C THR A 144 -25.19 33.01 1.03
N TYR A 145 -25.18 31.74 0.64
CA TYR A 145 -25.68 31.25 -0.66
C TYR A 145 -26.92 30.36 -0.56
N LYS A 146 -28.00 30.81 0.11
CA LYS A 146 -29.19 29.98 0.41
C LYS A 146 -29.76 29.21 -0.80
N ARG A 147 -29.89 29.85 -1.97
CA ARG A 147 -30.55 29.25 -3.16
C ARG A 147 -29.66 28.27 -3.92
N ASN A 148 -28.35 28.51 -3.98
CA ASN A 148 -27.43 27.75 -4.83
C ASN A 148 -26.32 27.01 -4.05
N PHE A 149 -26.36 27.03 -2.72
CA PHE A 149 -25.40 26.31 -1.86
C PHE A 149 -25.26 24.83 -2.25
N PRO A 150 -26.34 24.03 -2.38
CA PRO A 150 -26.19 22.61 -2.74
C PRO A 150 -25.47 22.43 -4.08
N ALA A 151 -25.87 23.18 -5.11
CA ALA A 151 -25.26 23.11 -6.43
C ALA A 151 -23.75 23.47 -6.41
N ARG A 152 -23.37 24.49 -5.63
CA ARG A 152 -21.96 24.90 -5.47
C ARG A 152 -21.14 23.81 -4.78
N ILE A 153 -21.66 23.18 -3.73
CA ILE A 153 -20.97 22.10 -3.01
C ILE A 153 -20.83 20.86 -3.91
N HIS A 154 -21.89 20.41 -4.59
CA HIS A 154 -21.82 19.27 -5.49
C HIS A 154 -20.87 19.50 -6.68
N SER A 155 -20.95 20.68 -7.31
CA SER A 155 -20.03 21.06 -8.39
C SER A 155 -18.57 21.05 -7.94
N THR A 156 -18.31 21.51 -6.71
CA THR A 156 -16.96 21.52 -6.12
C THR A 156 -16.45 20.12 -5.84
N ALA A 157 -17.29 19.26 -5.25
CA ALA A 157 -16.94 17.86 -5.01
C ALA A 157 -16.58 17.14 -6.32
N HIS A 158 -17.42 17.31 -7.34
CA HIS A 158 -17.17 16.75 -8.67
C HIS A 158 -15.84 17.26 -9.25
N ARG A 159 -15.60 18.58 -9.22
CA ARG A 159 -14.37 19.17 -9.76
C ARG A 159 -13.11 18.67 -9.05
N ILE A 160 -13.16 18.43 -7.74
CA ILE A 160 -12.01 17.93 -6.97
C ILE A 160 -11.72 16.49 -7.33
N ASN A 161 -12.75 15.64 -7.43
CA ASN A 161 -12.62 14.23 -7.77
C ASN A 161 -12.08 14.00 -9.20
N TYR A 162 -12.32 14.92 -10.14
CA TYR A 162 -11.83 14.81 -11.52
C TYR A 162 -10.40 15.36 -11.74
N ARG A 163 -9.83 16.08 -10.76
CA ARG A 163 -8.49 16.69 -10.86
C ARG A 163 -7.39 15.91 -10.12
N THR A 164 -7.74 14.79 -9.52
CA THR A 164 -6.85 13.87 -8.79
C THR A 164 -6.78 12.53 -9.50
#